data_AF-A0A524Q5N3-F1
#
_entry.id   AF-A0A524Q5N3-F1
#
_cell.length_a   1.000
_cell.length_b   1.000
_cell.length_c   1.000
_cell.angle_alpha   90.00
_cell.angle_beta   90.00
_cell.angle_gamma   90.00
#
_symmetry.space_group_name_H-M   'P 1'
#
loop_
_entity.id
_entity.type
_entity.pdbx_description
1 polymer ?
#
loop_
_entity_poly.entity_id
_entity_poly.type
_entity_poly.pdbx_seq_one_letter_code
_entity_poly.pdbx_strand_id
1 'polypeptide(L)'
;MKKLDKKAEARLMRAIEKTATLVGAGTAPNDAIVKAANDEGVPAGHINMMVHAYNTGRTTRQIHDGGNPLEKAAEFPMADASTVLEMMYPSQIKTAAERIRSKVVSTEYAIPPDGVLQRKELREKRARLGTDWKIAGVSASPEPYPVEPKEQMRKAASEVQRGKVAVEEARRQVTVAGQKMASTFDAMTDYFRESGCLPMGTVRNNLVTLHGSKGAQIMDQLVDATPALGVIHKRASDRSLTLGERSGAIGRPYDLAVQLLDEIAEYKHLKQAHETLREEKIQQAEVLLDPFCLSPSPSILDNPSSPIRKSASAMNLLGQLSLAKNVLGGTAAGMRPPSDESLLQKNLDKLSDPEHDEEMRRIQAQATLQDLVLNDPVISGYGAADATD
;
A
#
# COMPACT_ATOMS: atom_id res chain seq x y z
N MET A 1 -11.91 -25.46 22.16
CA MET A 1 -13.09 -24.80 21.57
C MET A 1 -13.97 -24.31 22.70
N LYS A 2 -14.29 -23.01 22.74
CA LYS A 2 -15.17 -22.44 23.77
C LYS A 2 -16.58 -22.99 23.54
N LYS A 3 -17.23 -23.53 24.57
CA LYS A 3 -18.61 -24.02 24.46
C LYS A 3 -19.51 -22.82 24.14
N LEU A 4 -20.43 -23.03 23.19
CA LEU A 4 -21.45 -22.03 22.88
C LEU A 4 -22.39 -21.85 24.08
N ASP A 5 -22.86 -20.62 24.28
CA ASP A 5 -23.90 -20.36 25.26
C ASP A 5 -25.20 -21.06 24.82
N LYS A 6 -25.93 -21.65 25.77
CA LYS A 6 -27.19 -22.38 25.50
C LYS A 6 -28.23 -21.50 24.82
N LYS A 7 -28.25 -20.20 25.14
CA LYS A 7 -29.14 -19.24 24.47
C LYS A 7 -28.71 -18.96 23.03
N ALA A 8 -27.42 -18.97 22.73
CA ALA A 8 -26.91 -18.82 21.37
C ALA A 8 -27.23 -20.06 20.53
N GLU A 9 -27.07 -21.25 21.10
CA GLU A 9 -27.42 -22.52 20.47
C GLU A 9 -28.93 -22.58 20.14
N ALA A 10 -29.81 -22.24 21.09
CA ALA A 10 -31.25 -22.22 20.83
C ALA A 10 -31.67 -21.22 19.73
N ARG A 11 -31.00 -20.06 19.65
CA ARG A 11 -31.22 -19.07 18.58
C ARG A 11 -30.79 -19.62 17.21
N LEU A 12 -29.64 -20.27 17.15
CA LEU A 12 -29.14 -20.87 15.91
C LEU A 12 -30.05 -21.99 15.42
N MET A 13 -30.56 -22.84 16.32
CA MET A 13 -31.51 -23.88 15.96
C MET A 13 -32.80 -23.29 15.36
N ARG A 14 -33.38 -22.26 15.98
CA ARG A 14 -34.55 -21.55 15.44
C ARG A 14 -34.27 -20.89 14.08
N ALA A 15 -33.10 -20.30 13.91
CA ALA A 15 -32.70 -19.67 12.66
C ALA A 15 -32.55 -20.72 11.52
N ILE A 16 -32.00 -21.90 11.82
CA ILE A 16 -31.87 -23.01 10.85
C ILE A 16 -33.25 -23.55 10.47
N GLU A 17 -34.15 -23.73 11.44
CA GLU A 17 -35.53 -24.15 11.18
C GLU A 17 -36.28 -23.15 10.28
N LYS A 18 -36.17 -21.85 10.57
CA LYS A 18 -36.74 -20.78 9.73
C LYS A 18 -36.12 -20.73 8.34
N THR A 19 -34.82 -20.99 8.22
CA THR A 19 -34.16 -21.08 6.91
C THR A 19 -34.76 -22.21 6.08
N ALA A 20 -34.97 -23.39 6.70
CA ALA A 20 -35.56 -24.53 6.01
C ALA A 20 -37.00 -24.27 5.55
N THR A 21 -37.81 -23.55 6.33
CA THR A 21 -39.18 -23.19 5.93
C THR A 21 -39.20 -22.17 4.78
N LEU A 22 -38.31 -21.16 4.82
CA LEU A 22 -38.18 -20.16 3.75
C LEU A 22 -37.72 -20.80 2.43
N VAL A 23 -36.69 -21.67 2.48
CA VAL A 23 -36.25 -22.40 1.28
C VAL A 23 -37.34 -23.35 0.76
N GLY A 24 -38.10 -23.99 1.65
CA GLY A 24 -39.28 -24.77 1.28
C GLY A 24 -40.37 -23.95 0.57
N ALA A 25 -40.46 -22.66 0.88
CA ALA A 25 -41.35 -21.71 0.19
C ALA A 25 -40.78 -21.18 -1.15
N GLY A 26 -39.55 -21.59 -1.52
CA GLY A 26 -38.93 -21.27 -2.81
C GLY A 26 -37.96 -20.09 -2.79
N THR A 27 -37.61 -19.52 -1.62
CA THR A 27 -36.56 -18.48 -1.57
C THR A 27 -35.17 -19.08 -1.77
N ALA A 28 -34.25 -18.35 -2.40
CA ALA A 28 -32.87 -18.78 -2.53
C ALA A 28 -32.21 -19.01 -1.14
N PRO A 29 -31.34 -20.02 -0.97
CA PRO A 29 -30.75 -20.35 0.32
C PRO A 29 -29.99 -19.19 0.99
N ASN A 30 -29.26 -18.39 0.21
CA ASN A 30 -28.52 -17.25 0.75
C ASN A 30 -29.47 -16.20 1.33
N ASP A 31 -30.53 -15.82 0.60
CA ASP A 31 -31.53 -14.85 1.04
C ASP A 31 -32.33 -15.36 2.25
N ALA A 32 -32.64 -16.65 2.26
CA ALA A 32 -33.32 -17.30 3.37
C ALA A 32 -32.51 -17.23 4.67
N ILE A 33 -31.20 -17.49 4.59
CA ILE A 33 -30.28 -17.41 5.74
C ILE A 33 -30.16 -15.96 6.21
N VAL A 34 -29.97 -14.99 5.30
CA VAL A 34 -29.90 -13.55 5.64
C VAL A 34 -31.16 -13.11 6.40
N LYS A 35 -32.34 -13.50 5.90
CA LYS A 35 -33.62 -13.17 6.54
C LYS A 35 -33.77 -13.83 7.91
N ALA A 36 -33.53 -15.14 8.01
CA ALA A 36 -33.64 -15.87 9.26
C ALA A 36 -32.62 -15.41 10.33
N ALA A 37 -31.40 -15.10 9.91
CA ALA A 37 -30.34 -14.60 10.80
C ALA A 37 -30.66 -13.19 11.33
N ASN A 38 -31.24 -12.31 10.50
CA ASN A 38 -31.70 -11.00 10.92
C ASN A 38 -32.89 -11.09 11.90
N ASP A 39 -33.86 -11.97 11.62
CA ASP A 39 -35.05 -12.16 12.47
C ASP A 39 -34.70 -12.69 13.87
N GLU A 40 -33.71 -13.58 13.99
CA GLU A 40 -33.28 -14.18 15.26
C GLU A 40 -32.08 -13.45 15.92
N GLY A 41 -31.51 -12.45 15.27
CA GLY A 41 -30.36 -11.69 15.78
C GLY A 41 -29.09 -12.53 15.94
N VAL A 42 -28.74 -13.32 14.92
CA VAL A 42 -27.54 -14.18 14.92
C VAL A 42 -26.28 -13.33 14.73
N PRO A 43 -25.25 -13.45 15.59
CA PRO A 43 -24.01 -12.67 15.44
C PRO A 43 -23.19 -13.14 14.22
N ALA A 44 -22.41 -12.23 13.62
CA ALA A 44 -21.54 -12.51 12.46
C ALA A 44 -20.66 -13.76 12.63
N GLY A 45 -20.07 -13.96 13.83
CA GLY A 45 -19.21 -15.11 14.12
C GLY A 45 -19.90 -16.48 14.04
N HIS A 46 -21.23 -16.54 14.08
CA HIS A 46 -21.99 -17.80 14.03
C HIS A 46 -22.60 -18.11 12.66
N ILE A 47 -22.48 -17.21 11.68
CA ILE A 47 -23.08 -17.37 10.36
C ILE A 47 -22.44 -18.54 9.60
N ASN A 48 -21.10 -18.68 9.67
CA ASN A 48 -20.41 -19.81 9.04
C ASN A 48 -20.95 -21.15 9.54
N MET A 49 -21.15 -21.28 10.85
CA MET A 49 -21.67 -22.49 11.46
C MET A 49 -23.13 -22.76 11.04
N MET A 50 -23.96 -21.71 10.96
CA MET A 50 -25.34 -21.80 10.49
C MET A 50 -25.42 -22.28 9.03
N VAL A 51 -24.59 -21.71 8.15
CA VAL A 51 -24.50 -22.10 6.72
C VAL A 51 -24.03 -23.55 6.59
N HIS A 52 -22.99 -23.96 7.33
CA HIS A 52 -22.52 -25.34 7.32
C HIS A 52 -23.56 -26.32 7.85
N ALA A 53 -24.27 -25.98 8.92
CA ALA A 53 -25.34 -26.81 9.48
C ALA A 53 -26.48 -26.99 8.47
N TYR A 54 -26.89 -25.91 7.79
CA TYR A 54 -27.90 -25.97 6.74
C TYR A 54 -27.45 -26.83 5.55
N ASN A 55 -26.25 -26.60 5.01
CA ASN A 55 -25.74 -27.34 3.85
C ASN A 55 -25.61 -28.83 4.18
N THR A 56 -25.05 -29.17 5.35
CA THR A 56 -24.93 -30.56 5.82
C THR A 56 -26.31 -31.19 6.00
N GLY A 57 -27.22 -30.50 6.69
CA GLY A 57 -28.59 -30.98 6.91
C GLY A 57 -29.38 -31.17 5.61
N ARG A 58 -29.19 -30.29 4.62
CA ARG A 58 -29.82 -30.41 3.31
C ARG A 58 -29.27 -31.60 2.53
N THR A 59 -27.96 -31.80 2.58
CA THR A 59 -27.25 -32.89 1.89
C THR A 59 -27.64 -34.25 2.48
N THR A 60 -27.61 -34.38 3.81
CA THR A 60 -28.01 -35.61 4.51
C THR A 60 -29.46 -35.93 4.24
N ARG A 61 -30.35 -34.93 4.29
CA ARG A 61 -31.76 -35.12 3.96
C ARG A 61 -31.95 -35.63 2.53
N GLN A 62 -31.25 -35.07 1.54
CA GLN A 62 -31.36 -35.55 0.16
C GLN A 62 -30.85 -36.98 -0.03
N ILE A 63 -29.78 -37.35 0.66
CA ILE A 63 -29.23 -38.72 0.63
C ILE A 63 -30.21 -39.72 1.26
N HIS A 64 -30.93 -39.32 2.31
CA HIS A 64 -31.88 -40.18 3.02
C HIS A 64 -33.26 -40.23 2.36
N ASP A 65 -33.81 -39.09 1.93
CA ASP A 65 -35.16 -38.97 1.40
C ASP A 65 -35.25 -39.36 -0.09
N GLY A 66 -34.15 -39.29 -0.85
CA GLY A 66 -34.14 -39.64 -2.27
C GLY A 66 -34.41 -41.13 -2.50
N GLY A 67 -35.50 -41.46 -3.19
CA GLY A 67 -35.87 -42.85 -3.48
C GLY A 67 -34.98 -43.48 -4.55
N ASN A 68 -34.46 -42.65 -5.46
CA ASN A 68 -33.66 -43.07 -6.60
C ASN A 68 -32.21 -42.54 -6.49
N PRO A 69 -31.21 -43.27 -7.02
CA PRO A 69 -29.83 -42.78 -7.08
C PRO A 69 -29.69 -41.44 -7.82
N LEU A 70 -30.52 -41.20 -8.82
CA LEU A 70 -30.54 -39.92 -9.56
C LEU A 70 -31.04 -38.75 -8.70
N GLU A 71 -32.03 -38.97 -7.84
CA GLU A 71 -32.52 -37.94 -6.89
C GLU A 71 -31.47 -37.63 -5.82
N LYS A 72 -30.74 -38.65 -5.35
CA LYS A 72 -29.62 -38.48 -4.41
C LYS A 72 -28.46 -37.71 -5.04
N ALA A 73 -28.26 -37.85 -6.35
CA ALA A 73 -27.23 -37.16 -7.13
C ALA A 73 -27.69 -35.81 -7.70
N ALA A 74 -28.95 -35.41 -7.49
CA ALA A 74 -29.45 -34.16 -8.04
C ALA A 74 -28.69 -32.95 -7.45
N GLU A 75 -28.33 -32.00 -8.30
CA GLU A 75 -27.70 -30.77 -7.85
C GLU A 75 -28.73 -29.88 -7.14
N PHE A 76 -28.32 -29.24 -6.05
CA PHE A 76 -29.15 -28.29 -5.30
C PHE A 76 -28.33 -27.05 -4.97
N PRO A 77 -28.96 -25.87 -4.91
CA PRO A 77 -28.25 -24.65 -4.53
C PRO A 77 -27.78 -24.78 -3.07
N MET A 78 -26.47 -24.71 -2.87
CA MET A 78 -25.84 -24.61 -1.56
C MET A 78 -25.69 -23.14 -1.16
N ALA A 79 -25.75 -22.87 0.14
CA ALA A 79 -25.50 -21.52 0.63
C ALA A 79 -23.99 -21.25 0.76
N ASP A 80 -23.57 -20.02 0.46
CA ASP A 80 -22.18 -19.56 0.60
C ASP A 80 -22.07 -18.53 1.72
N ALA A 81 -21.29 -18.87 2.75
CA ALA A 81 -21.11 -18.04 3.93
C ALA A 81 -20.47 -16.68 3.62
N SER A 82 -19.60 -16.59 2.62
CA SER A 82 -18.96 -15.33 2.23
C SER A 82 -19.98 -14.33 1.68
N THR A 83 -20.85 -14.79 0.77
CA THR A 83 -21.94 -13.98 0.20
C THR A 83 -22.96 -13.57 1.26
N VAL A 84 -23.31 -14.46 2.18
CA VAL A 84 -24.23 -14.14 3.30
C VAL A 84 -23.64 -13.08 4.22
N LEU A 85 -22.35 -13.21 4.57
CA LEU A 85 -21.65 -12.22 5.38
C LEU A 85 -21.56 -10.86 4.69
N GLU A 86 -21.26 -10.83 3.39
CA GLU A 86 -21.21 -9.58 2.62
C GLU A 86 -22.59 -8.90 2.53
N MET A 87 -23.66 -9.68 2.40
CA MET A 87 -25.03 -9.15 2.38
C MET A 87 -25.49 -8.63 3.74
N MET A 88 -25.12 -9.28 4.84
CA MET A 88 -25.51 -8.86 6.19
C MET A 88 -24.62 -7.75 6.74
N TYR A 89 -23.31 -7.83 6.51
CA TYR A 89 -22.29 -6.95 7.08
C TYR A 89 -21.35 -6.46 5.96
N PRO A 90 -21.82 -5.58 5.07
CA PRO A 90 -20.97 -5.05 4.01
C PRO A 90 -19.78 -4.32 4.62
N SER A 91 -18.57 -4.66 4.16
CA SER A 91 -17.29 -4.10 4.63
C SER A 91 -17.23 -2.58 4.51
N GLN A 92 -17.97 -2.03 3.54
CA GLN A 92 -18.19 -0.61 3.36
C GLN A 92 -19.68 -0.32 3.47
N ILE A 93 -20.09 0.29 4.59
CA ILE A 93 -21.41 0.89 4.69
C ILE A 93 -21.38 2.09 3.74
N LYS A 94 -21.94 1.92 2.53
CA LYS A 94 -22.05 3.01 1.56
C LYS A 94 -22.63 4.23 2.25
N THR A 95 -21.82 5.29 2.33
CA THR A 95 -22.26 6.57 2.87
C THR A 95 -23.49 7.04 2.09
N ALA A 96 -24.35 7.87 2.70
CA ALA A 96 -25.52 8.39 1.99
C ALA A 96 -25.14 9.03 0.64
N ALA A 97 -23.98 9.68 0.57
CA ALA A 97 -23.40 10.23 -0.65
C ALA A 97 -23.05 9.14 -1.69
N GLU A 98 -22.44 8.04 -1.29
CA GLU A 98 -22.13 6.91 -2.18
C GLU A 98 -23.37 6.18 -2.65
N ARG A 99 -24.42 6.06 -1.81
CA ARG A 99 -25.72 5.53 -2.25
C ARG A 99 -26.35 6.39 -3.35
N ILE A 100 -26.22 7.71 -3.22
CA ILE A 100 -26.69 8.66 -4.25
C ILE A 100 -25.87 8.51 -5.53
N ARG A 101 -24.54 8.38 -5.43
CA ARG A 101 -23.65 8.16 -6.59
C ARG A 101 -23.84 6.80 -7.25
N SER A 102 -24.16 5.75 -6.47
CA SER A 102 -24.36 4.39 -6.97
C SER A 102 -25.73 4.17 -7.59
N LYS A 103 -26.65 5.16 -7.53
CA LYS A 103 -27.83 5.13 -8.39
C LYS A 103 -27.33 5.21 -9.83
N VAL A 104 -27.38 4.06 -10.52
CA VAL A 104 -26.89 3.79 -11.89
C VAL A 104 -27.37 4.85 -12.88
N VAL A 105 -28.51 5.46 -12.60
CA VAL A 105 -29.05 6.57 -13.36
C VAL A 105 -28.77 7.85 -12.59
N SER A 106 -27.82 8.65 -13.09
CA SER A 106 -27.65 10.04 -12.66
C SER A 106 -29.02 10.71 -12.63
N THR A 107 -29.33 11.45 -11.58
CA THR A 107 -30.58 12.23 -11.51
C THR A 107 -30.73 13.19 -12.70
N GLU A 108 -29.66 13.45 -13.44
CA GLU A 108 -29.66 14.19 -14.68
C GLU A 108 -30.45 13.52 -15.81
N TYR A 109 -30.60 12.19 -15.84
CA TYR A 109 -31.44 11.49 -16.82
C TYR A 109 -32.94 11.54 -16.48
N ALA A 110 -33.31 11.89 -15.24
CA ALA A 110 -34.69 12.17 -14.89
C ALA A 110 -35.15 13.56 -15.37
N ILE A 111 -34.21 14.38 -15.86
CA ILE A 111 -34.48 15.71 -16.38
C ILE A 111 -34.73 15.58 -17.89
N PRO A 112 -35.82 16.14 -18.42
CA PRO A 112 -36.05 16.15 -19.87
C PRO A 112 -34.88 16.84 -20.60
N PRO A 113 -34.59 16.47 -21.86
CA PRO A 113 -33.45 17.02 -22.61
C PRO A 113 -33.43 18.56 -22.66
N ASP A 114 -34.60 19.20 -22.71
CA ASP A 114 -34.73 20.67 -22.63
C ASP A 114 -34.17 21.24 -21.31
N GLY A 115 -34.39 20.56 -20.19
CA GLY A 115 -33.89 21.00 -18.89
C GLY A 115 -32.37 20.87 -18.75
N VAL A 116 -31.77 19.90 -19.44
CA VAL A 116 -30.30 19.72 -19.47
C VAL A 116 -29.65 20.83 -20.28
N LEU A 117 -30.19 21.15 -21.47
CA LEU A 117 -29.71 22.24 -22.31
C LEU A 117 -29.87 23.59 -21.63
N GLN A 118 -31.02 23.87 -21.00
CA GLN A 118 -31.22 25.10 -20.24
C GLN A 118 -30.28 25.23 -19.04
N ARG A 119 -30.01 24.14 -18.31
CA ARG A 119 -29.04 24.17 -17.19
C ARG A 119 -27.61 24.35 -17.67
N LYS A 120 -27.23 23.72 -18.79
CA LYS A 120 -25.92 23.90 -19.40
C LYS A 120 -25.75 25.32 -19.89
N GLU A 121 -26.76 25.87 -20.57
CA GLU A 121 -26.78 27.28 -20.96
C GLU A 121 -26.76 28.21 -19.75
N LEU A 122 -27.46 27.91 -18.65
CA LEU A 122 -27.43 28.74 -17.44
C LEU A 122 -26.07 28.66 -16.74
N ARG A 123 -25.43 27.48 -16.71
CA ARG A 123 -24.07 27.31 -16.17
C ARG A 123 -23.03 28.01 -17.05
N GLU A 124 -23.13 27.85 -18.37
CA GLU A 124 -22.27 28.55 -19.32
C GLU A 124 -22.52 30.05 -19.29
N LYS A 125 -23.77 30.51 -19.21
CA LYS A 125 -24.12 31.92 -19.01
C LYS A 125 -23.55 32.40 -17.68
N ARG A 126 -23.65 31.66 -16.58
CA ARG A 126 -23.03 32.04 -15.28
C ARG A 126 -21.50 32.03 -15.30
N ALA A 127 -20.87 31.10 -16.01
CA ALA A 127 -19.42 31.01 -16.15
C ALA A 127 -18.84 32.06 -17.12
N ARG A 128 -19.58 32.36 -18.20
CA ARG A 128 -19.25 33.42 -19.18
C ARG A 128 -19.57 34.81 -18.66
N LEU A 129 -20.64 34.96 -17.88
CA LEU A 129 -20.92 36.13 -17.04
C LEU A 129 -20.03 36.14 -15.79
N GLY A 130 -18.89 35.42 -15.82
CA GLY A 130 -18.00 35.19 -14.69
C GLY A 130 -17.95 36.43 -13.84
N THR A 131 -18.61 36.35 -12.68
CA THR A 131 -19.25 37.47 -11.96
C THR A 131 -18.68 38.81 -12.39
N ASP A 132 -19.27 39.39 -13.44
CA ASP A 132 -18.69 40.55 -14.11
C ASP A 132 -18.89 41.74 -13.16
N TRP A 133 -17.94 41.90 -12.24
CA TRP A 133 -17.93 42.88 -11.14
C TRP A 133 -18.06 44.32 -11.67
N LYS A 134 -17.78 44.50 -12.96
CA LYS A 134 -17.99 45.73 -13.73
C LYS A 134 -19.46 46.13 -13.88
N ILE A 135 -20.41 45.19 -13.82
CA ILE A 135 -21.85 45.49 -13.93
C ILE A 135 -22.36 46.19 -12.66
N ALA A 136 -21.64 46.09 -11.53
CA ALA A 136 -21.95 46.81 -10.29
C ALA A 136 -21.36 48.24 -10.22
N GLY A 137 -20.74 48.75 -11.30
CA GLY A 137 -20.14 50.09 -11.32
C GLY A 137 -18.88 50.25 -10.47
N VAL A 138 -18.35 49.16 -9.91
CA VAL A 138 -17.08 49.14 -9.19
C VAL A 138 -16.00 48.76 -10.22
N SER A 139 -15.21 49.73 -10.67
CA SER A 139 -14.20 49.56 -11.72
C SER A 139 -12.94 48.81 -11.29
N ALA A 140 -12.88 48.35 -10.03
CA ALA A 140 -11.82 47.51 -9.51
C ALA A 140 -12.43 46.21 -8.97
N SER A 141 -11.83 45.06 -9.29
CA SER A 141 -12.10 43.83 -8.56
C SER A 141 -11.93 44.15 -7.07
N PRO A 142 -12.92 43.88 -6.20
CA PRO A 142 -12.76 44.11 -4.78
C PRO A 142 -11.47 43.43 -4.32
N GLU A 143 -10.73 44.11 -3.45
CA GLU A 143 -9.52 43.52 -2.86
C GLU A 143 -9.89 42.17 -2.26
N PRO A 144 -9.13 41.10 -2.55
CA PRO A 144 -9.44 39.78 -2.03
C PRO A 144 -9.52 39.88 -0.50
N TYR A 145 -10.58 39.32 0.07
CA TYR A 145 -10.75 39.31 1.51
C TYR A 145 -9.47 38.76 2.18
N PRO A 146 -9.03 39.36 3.30
CA PRO A 146 -7.86 38.89 4.01
C PRO A 146 -8.10 37.42 4.39
N VAL A 147 -7.30 36.53 3.80
CA VAL A 147 -7.41 35.10 4.06
C VAL A 147 -6.96 34.86 5.49
N GLU A 148 -7.77 34.15 6.28
CA GLU A 148 -7.41 33.83 7.66
C GLU A 148 -6.07 33.07 7.69
N PRO A 149 -5.14 33.39 8.61
CA PRO A 149 -3.82 32.74 8.69
C PRO A 149 -3.91 31.20 8.78
N LYS A 150 -4.96 30.69 9.44
CA LYS A 150 -5.23 29.25 9.56
C LYS A 150 -5.55 28.59 8.22
N GLU A 151 -6.27 29.27 7.33
CA GLU A 151 -6.56 28.75 6.00
C GLU A 151 -5.32 28.73 5.12
N GLN A 152 -4.47 29.75 5.23
CA GLN A 152 -3.18 29.79 4.52
C GLN A 152 -2.27 28.65 4.99
N MET A 153 -2.17 28.43 6.31
CA MET A 153 -1.42 27.31 6.87
C MET A 153 -1.97 25.95 6.39
N ARG A 154 -3.29 25.79 6.36
CA ARG A 154 -3.92 24.55 5.86
C ARG A 154 -3.63 24.31 4.37
N LYS A 155 -3.64 25.38 3.56
CA LYS A 155 -3.29 25.30 2.13
C LYS A 155 -1.82 24.90 1.95
N ALA A 156 -0.90 25.58 2.63
CA ALA A 156 0.53 25.26 2.61
C ALA A 156 0.78 23.81 3.04
N ALA A 157 0.18 23.36 4.15
CA ALA A 157 0.29 21.97 4.62
C ALA A 157 -0.25 20.96 3.58
N SER A 158 -1.35 21.28 2.90
CA SER A 158 -1.90 20.41 1.86
C SER A 158 -1.01 20.33 0.62
N GLU A 159 -0.32 21.42 0.27
CA GLU A 159 0.64 21.45 -0.84
C GLU A 159 1.91 20.67 -0.51
N VAL A 160 2.43 20.81 0.71
CA VAL A 160 3.54 20.00 1.22
C VAL A 160 3.16 18.52 1.19
N GLN A 161 1.95 18.17 1.63
CA GLN A 161 1.49 16.79 1.61
C GLN A 161 1.40 16.23 0.18
N ARG A 162 0.91 17.02 -0.79
CA ARG A 162 0.91 16.64 -2.21
C ARG A 162 2.33 16.44 -2.74
N GLY A 163 3.26 17.30 -2.35
CA GLY A 163 4.68 17.17 -2.68
C GLY A 163 5.26 15.85 -2.16
N LYS A 164 4.97 15.49 -0.90
CA LYS A 164 5.39 14.20 -0.31
C LYS A 164 4.83 13.00 -1.08
N VAL A 165 3.55 13.03 -1.43
CA VAL A 165 2.92 11.95 -2.23
C VAL A 165 3.61 11.82 -3.59
N ALA A 166 3.92 12.93 -4.26
CA ALA A 166 4.63 12.89 -5.54
C ALA A 166 6.05 12.30 -5.43
N VAL A 167 6.79 12.63 -4.36
CA VAL A 167 8.11 12.02 -4.08
C VAL A 167 7.99 10.53 -3.84
N GLU A 168 7.00 10.08 -3.07
CA GLU A 168 6.74 8.66 -2.82
C GLU A 168 6.34 7.90 -4.09
N GLU A 169 5.54 8.51 -4.97
CA GLU A 169 5.22 7.94 -6.27
C GLU A 169 6.47 7.78 -7.16
N ALA A 170 7.34 8.80 -7.21
CA ALA A 170 8.62 8.71 -7.91
C ALA A 170 9.54 7.63 -7.31
N ARG A 171 9.59 7.50 -5.97
CA ARG A 171 10.33 6.43 -5.29
C ARG A 171 9.81 5.05 -5.69
N ARG A 172 8.49 4.86 -5.75
CA ARG A 172 7.88 3.61 -6.22
C ARG A 172 8.30 3.27 -7.64
N GLN A 173 8.34 4.25 -8.54
CA GLN A 173 8.80 4.03 -9.92
C GLN A 173 10.26 3.57 -9.98
N VAL A 174 11.14 4.18 -9.17
CA VAL A 174 12.54 3.75 -9.05
C VAL A 174 12.64 2.31 -8.55
N THR A 175 11.84 1.93 -7.55
CA THR A 175 11.79 0.54 -7.04
C THR A 175 11.33 -0.44 -8.12
N VAL A 176 10.28 -0.10 -8.87
CA VAL A 176 9.76 -0.95 -9.96
C VAL A 176 10.82 -1.13 -11.06
N ALA A 177 11.51 -0.06 -11.45
CA ALA A 177 12.60 -0.15 -12.42
C ALA A 177 13.77 -1.00 -11.90
N GLY A 178 14.11 -0.88 -10.62
CA GLY A 178 15.13 -1.71 -9.98
C GLY A 178 14.76 -3.20 -9.96
N GLN A 179 13.48 -3.53 -9.75
CA GLN A 179 12.99 -4.92 -9.81
C GLN A 179 13.05 -5.50 -11.21
N LYS A 180 12.74 -4.72 -12.24
CA LYS A 180 12.89 -5.15 -13.65
C LYS A 180 14.34 -5.51 -13.96
N MET A 181 15.27 -4.60 -13.64
CA MET A 181 16.71 -4.81 -13.78
C MET A 181 17.20 -6.06 -13.04
N ALA A 182 16.70 -6.30 -11.82
CA ALA A 182 17.03 -7.51 -11.09
C ALA A 182 16.50 -8.78 -11.78
N SER A 183 15.26 -8.73 -12.29
CA SER A 183 14.64 -9.86 -12.97
C SER A 183 15.34 -10.25 -14.28
N THR A 184 15.81 -9.26 -15.06
CA THR A 184 16.58 -9.53 -16.29
C THR A 184 17.98 -10.03 -15.97
N PHE A 185 18.61 -9.54 -14.89
CA PHE A 185 19.87 -10.05 -14.38
C PHE A 185 19.76 -11.52 -13.92
N ASP A 186 18.68 -11.87 -13.21
CA ASP A 186 18.40 -13.26 -12.80
C ASP A 186 18.16 -14.15 -14.02
N ALA A 187 17.39 -13.68 -15.01
CA ALA A 187 17.16 -14.41 -16.26
C ALA A 187 18.48 -14.66 -17.03
N MET A 188 19.40 -13.70 -17.02
CA MET A 188 20.73 -13.85 -17.61
C MET A 188 21.58 -14.87 -16.84
N THR A 189 21.50 -14.87 -15.51
CA THR A 189 22.16 -15.84 -14.63
C THR A 189 21.63 -17.25 -14.87
N ASP A 190 20.32 -17.41 -14.98
CA ASP A 190 19.67 -18.70 -15.23
C ASP A 190 20.00 -19.24 -16.63
N TYR A 191 20.12 -18.37 -17.64
CA TYR A 191 20.61 -18.78 -18.96
C TYR A 191 21.97 -19.47 -18.88
N PHE A 192 22.91 -18.95 -18.09
CA PHE A 192 24.23 -19.60 -17.94
C PHE A 192 24.19 -20.89 -17.11
N ARG A 193 23.13 -21.13 -16.34
CA ARG A 193 22.90 -22.40 -15.64
C ARG A 193 22.31 -23.48 -16.55
N GLU A 194 21.60 -23.10 -17.61
CA GLU A 194 21.01 -24.04 -18.57
C GLU A 194 22.11 -24.86 -19.27
N SER A 195 21.86 -26.17 -19.46
CA SER A 195 22.80 -27.05 -20.16
C SER A 195 22.82 -26.68 -21.64
N GLY A 196 23.98 -26.24 -22.10
CA GLY A 196 24.18 -25.88 -23.50
C GLY A 196 24.15 -24.40 -23.82
N CYS A 197 24.26 -23.54 -22.81
CA CYS A 197 24.59 -22.14 -22.95
C CYS A 197 25.92 -21.91 -23.68
N LEU A 198 26.09 -20.73 -24.27
CA LEU A 198 27.35 -20.31 -24.87
C LEU A 198 28.43 -20.10 -23.79
N PRO A 199 29.71 -20.43 -24.06
CA PRO A 199 30.80 -20.10 -23.14
C PRO A 199 30.83 -18.60 -22.80
N MET A 200 30.85 -18.25 -21.52
CA MET A 200 30.78 -16.89 -21.01
C MET A 200 31.95 -16.03 -21.49
N GLY A 201 33.11 -16.63 -21.74
CA GLY A 201 34.23 -15.94 -22.38
C GLY A 201 33.90 -15.47 -23.81
N THR A 202 33.21 -16.30 -24.59
CA THR A 202 32.74 -15.94 -25.93
C THR A 202 31.65 -14.88 -25.87
N VAL A 203 30.67 -15.03 -24.97
CA VAL A 203 29.61 -14.02 -24.76
C VAL A 203 30.21 -12.69 -24.34
N ARG A 204 31.16 -12.68 -23.39
CA ARG A 204 31.87 -11.48 -22.94
C ARG A 204 32.62 -10.79 -24.08
N ASN A 205 33.40 -11.52 -24.87
CA ASN A 205 34.13 -10.94 -25.99
C ASN A 205 33.17 -10.31 -27.02
N ASN A 206 32.07 -11.01 -27.34
CA ASN A 206 31.07 -10.51 -28.27
C ASN A 206 30.33 -9.28 -27.72
N LEU A 207 29.96 -9.28 -26.42
CA LEU A 207 29.36 -8.13 -25.76
C LEU A 207 30.32 -6.93 -25.70
N VAL A 208 31.62 -7.18 -25.54
CA VAL A 208 32.64 -6.12 -25.63
C VAL A 208 32.72 -5.55 -27.04
N THR A 209 32.60 -6.38 -28.08
CA THR A 209 32.55 -5.90 -29.47
C THR A 209 31.28 -5.08 -29.76
N LEU A 210 30.12 -5.49 -29.23
CA LEU A 210 28.84 -4.84 -29.51
C LEU A 210 28.56 -3.61 -28.63
N HIS A 211 28.83 -3.68 -27.33
CA HIS A 211 28.47 -2.67 -26.33
C HIS A 211 29.66 -2.02 -25.62
N GLY A 212 30.89 -2.38 -26.01
CA GLY A 212 32.12 -1.81 -25.46
C GLY A 212 32.37 -2.18 -23.99
N SER A 213 32.90 -1.23 -23.21
CA SER A 213 33.24 -1.44 -21.80
C SER A 213 32.05 -1.75 -20.90
N LYS A 214 30.85 -1.28 -21.27
CA LYS A 214 29.61 -1.57 -20.52
C LYS A 214 29.27 -3.07 -20.55
N GLY A 215 29.47 -3.72 -21.70
CA GLY A 215 29.28 -5.15 -21.84
C GLY A 215 30.24 -5.97 -20.97
N ALA A 216 31.51 -5.55 -20.89
CA ALA A 216 32.48 -6.17 -19.96
C ALA A 216 32.05 -6.03 -18.51
N GLN A 217 31.62 -4.83 -18.09
CA GLN A 217 31.22 -4.57 -16.71
C GLN A 217 30.03 -5.42 -16.25
N ILE A 218 29.02 -5.61 -17.12
CA ILE A 218 27.88 -6.48 -16.81
C ILE A 218 28.35 -7.91 -16.56
N MET A 219 29.22 -8.42 -17.44
CA MET A 219 29.74 -9.78 -17.29
C MET A 219 30.59 -9.93 -16.04
N ASP A 220 31.42 -8.94 -15.73
CA ASP A 220 32.26 -8.96 -14.53
C ASP A 220 31.40 -8.94 -13.25
N GLN A 221 30.35 -8.10 -13.22
CA GLN A 221 29.37 -8.09 -12.13
C GLN A 221 28.61 -9.41 -11.99
N LEU A 222 28.31 -10.09 -13.11
CA LEU A 222 27.66 -11.39 -13.09
C LEU A 222 28.56 -12.48 -12.49
N VAL A 223 29.86 -12.45 -12.80
CA VAL A 223 30.85 -13.34 -12.16
C VAL A 223 30.99 -13.06 -10.67
N ASP A 224 31.06 -11.78 -10.29
CA ASP A 224 31.19 -11.36 -8.89
C ASP A 224 29.95 -11.74 -8.06
N ALA A 225 28.75 -11.57 -8.62
CA ALA A 225 27.49 -11.93 -7.96
C ALA A 225 27.32 -13.46 -7.83
N THR A 226 27.84 -14.24 -8.78
CA THR A 226 27.66 -15.70 -8.82
C THR A 226 28.97 -16.45 -9.09
N PRO A 227 29.86 -16.58 -8.09
CA PRO A 227 31.17 -17.20 -8.27
C PRO A 227 31.10 -18.66 -8.73
N ALA A 228 29.98 -19.34 -8.46
CA ALA A 228 29.72 -20.70 -8.94
C ALA A 228 29.73 -20.80 -10.48
N LEU A 229 29.25 -19.77 -11.20
CA LEU A 229 29.29 -19.75 -12.66
C LEU A 229 30.72 -19.73 -13.21
N GLY A 230 31.65 -19.06 -12.50
CA GLY A 230 33.07 -19.05 -12.85
C GLY A 230 33.71 -20.45 -12.85
N VAL A 231 33.31 -21.31 -11.91
CA VAL A 231 33.80 -22.70 -11.83
C VAL A 231 33.21 -23.56 -12.95
N ILE A 232 31.91 -23.39 -13.24
CA ILE A 232 31.22 -24.10 -14.32
C ILE A 232 31.85 -23.73 -15.68
N HIS A 233 32.19 -22.46 -15.88
CA HIS A 233 32.77 -22.02 -17.15
C HIS A 233 34.16 -22.58 -17.43
N LYS A 234 35.01 -22.70 -16.40
CA LYS A 234 36.32 -23.35 -16.55
C LYS A 234 36.21 -24.80 -17.01
N ARG A 235 35.11 -25.48 -16.71
CA ARG A 235 34.84 -26.86 -17.15
C ARG A 235 34.20 -26.94 -18.53
N ALA A 236 33.42 -25.92 -18.92
CA ALA A 236 32.74 -25.85 -20.20
C ALA A 236 33.67 -25.48 -21.36
N SER A 237 34.73 -24.69 -21.12
CA SER A 237 35.71 -24.31 -22.15
C SER A 237 36.43 -25.50 -22.78
N ASP A 238 36.56 -26.61 -22.04
CA ASP A 238 37.24 -27.82 -22.51
C ASP A 238 36.32 -28.71 -23.37
N ARG A 239 35.00 -28.51 -23.30
CA ARG A 239 34.02 -29.19 -24.16
C ARG A 239 33.78 -28.34 -25.42
N SER A 240 34.61 -28.55 -26.43
CA SER A 240 34.35 -28.09 -27.79
C SER A 240 32.98 -28.62 -28.25
N LEU A 241 31.97 -27.74 -28.24
CA LEU A 241 30.61 -28.08 -28.65
C LEU A 241 30.57 -28.19 -30.18
N THR A 242 30.18 -29.36 -30.68
CA THR A 242 29.94 -29.62 -32.10
C THR A 242 28.82 -28.72 -32.62
N LEU A 243 29.14 -27.95 -33.66
CA LEU A 243 28.43 -26.78 -34.21
C LEU A 243 26.99 -27.02 -34.76
N GLY A 244 26.47 -28.25 -34.73
CA GLY A 244 25.37 -28.67 -35.62
C GLY A 244 23.94 -28.31 -35.20
N GLU A 245 23.64 -28.13 -33.91
CA GLU A 245 22.23 -28.20 -33.44
C GLU A 245 21.70 -26.96 -32.70
N ARG A 246 22.43 -25.83 -32.65
CA ARG A 246 22.09 -24.73 -31.72
C ARG A 246 21.79 -23.37 -32.36
N SER A 247 21.22 -23.34 -33.57
CA SER A 247 20.88 -22.07 -34.24
C SER A 247 19.88 -21.20 -33.46
N GLY A 248 19.06 -21.77 -32.56
CA GLY A 248 18.08 -21.01 -31.77
C GLY A 248 18.64 -20.38 -30.47
N ALA A 249 19.77 -20.86 -29.95
CA ALA A 249 20.30 -20.43 -28.65
C ALA A 249 21.33 -19.28 -28.75
N ILE A 250 21.67 -18.86 -29.96
CA ILE A 250 22.76 -17.90 -30.22
C ILE A 250 22.32 -16.47 -29.92
N GLY A 251 21.04 -16.09 -30.09
CA GLY A 251 20.56 -14.71 -29.87
C GLY A 251 20.23 -14.37 -28.42
N ARG A 252 19.66 -15.33 -27.67
CA ARG A 252 19.07 -15.10 -26.34
C ARG A 252 19.95 -14.34 -25.33
N PRO A 253 21.26 -14.64 -25.14
CA PRO A 253 22.06 -13.91 -24.14
C PRO A 253 22.34 -12.46 -24.55
N TYR A 254 22.39 -12.17 -25.84
CA TYR A 254 22.61 -10.81 -26.33
C TYR A 254 21.36 -9.97 -26.18
N ASP A 255 20.18 -10.55 -26.46
CA ASP A 255 18.89 -9.87 -26.25
C ASP A 255 18.70 -9.50 -24.77
N LEU A 256 19.02 -10.43 -23.86
CA LEU A 256 18.97 -10.18 -22.41
C LEU A 256 19.97 -9.11 -21.97
N ALA A 257 21.17 -9.09 -22.54
CA ALA A 257 22.17 -8.07 -22.22
C ALA A 257 21.75 -6.66 -22.72
N VAL A 258 21.12 -6.57 -23.89
CA VAL A 258 20.55 -5.32 -24.42
C VAL A 258 19.42 -4.84 -23.51
N GLN A 259 18.48 -5.73 -23.16
CA GLN A 259 17.38 -5.41 -22.25
C GLN A 259 17.90 -4.91 -20.89
N LEU A 260 18.89 -5.59 -20.31
CA LEU A 260 19.50 -5.18 -19.05
C LEU A 260 20.17 -3.80 -19.16
N LEU A 261 20.84 -3.49 -20.28
CA LEU A 261 21.43 -2.17 -20.50
C LEU A 261 20.38 -1.07 -20.57
N ASP A 262 19.26 -1.32 -21.24
CA ASP A 262 18.14 -0.38 -21.35
C ASP A 262 17.49 -0.15 -19.98
N GLU A 263 17.27 -1.22 -19.20
CA GLU A 263 16.71 -1.13 -17.84
C GLU A 263 17.65 -0.43 -16.86
N ILE A 264 18.98 -0.62 -16.98
CA ILE A 264 19.97 0.15 -16.19
C ILE A 264 19.89 1.64 -16.54
N ALA A 265 19.71 1.98 -17.81
CA ALA A 265 19.59 3.38 -18.24
C ALA A 265 18.28 4.01 -17.73
N GLU A 266 17.16 3.29 -17.83
CA GLU A 266 15.86 3.71 -17.29
C GLU A 266 15.94 3.92 -15.77
N TYR A 267 16.53 2.97 -15.03
CA TYR A 267 16.71 3.06 -13.59
C TYR A 267 17.54 4.29 -13.20
N LYS A 268 18.65 4.55 -13.89
CA LYS A 268 19.49 5.74 -13.63
C LYS A 268 18.75 7.04 -13.89
N HIS A 269 18.00 7.11 -14.99
CA HIS A 269 17.19 8.28 -15.32
C HIS A 269 16.11 8.53 -14.27
N LEU A 270 15.34 7.50 -13.88
CA LEU A 270 14.31 7.61 -12.85
C LEU A 270 14.89 7.97 -11.48
N LYS A 271 16.07 7.44 -11.14
CA LYS A 271 16.75 7.76 -9.89
C LYS A 271 17.15 9.24 -9.83
N GLN A 272 17.75 9.77 -10.90
CA GLN A 272 18.08 11.19 -11.01
C GLN A 272 16.83 12.07 -10.95
N ALA A 273 15.78 11.69 -11.69
CA ALA A 273 14.49 12.40 -11.67
C ALA A 273 13.87 12.42 -10.26
N HIS A 274 13.93 11.31 -9.52
CA HIS A 274 13.48 11.24 -8.13
C HIS A 274 14.32 12.15 -7.20
N GLU A 275 15.65 12.16 -7.34
CA GLU A 275 16.54 13.01 -6.54
C GLU A 275 16.25 14.51 -6.77
N THR A 276 16.15 14.93 -8.03
CA THR A 276 15.79 16.32 -8.39
C THR A 276 14.41 16.71 -7.87
N LEU A 277 13.39 15.86 -8.06
CA LEU A 277 12.03 16.11 -7.55
C LEU A 277 12.01 16.19 -6.03
N ARG A 278 12.76 15.32 -5.34
CA ARG A 278 12.89 15.34 -3.88
C ARG A 278 13.47 16.67 -3.41
N GLU A 279 14.56 17.14 -4.01
CA GLU A 279 15.20 18.42 -3.67
C GLU A 279 14.25 19.61 -3.92
N GLU A 280 13.60 19.64 -5.09
CA GLU A 280 12.62 20.69 -5.44
C GLU A 280 11.45 20.73 -4.44
N LYS A 281 10.92 19.57 -4.05
CA LYS A 281 9.79 19.51 -3.11
C LYS A 281 10.18 19.84 -1.68
N ILE A 282 11.41 19.55 -1.27
CA ILE A 282 11.95 19.98 0.02
C ILE A 282 12.07 21.51 0.03
N GLN A 283 12.68 22.12 -0.99
CA GLN A 283 12.82 23.57 -1.09
C GLN A 283 11.45 24.27 -1.14
N GLN A 284 10.50 23.73 -1.91
CA GLN A 284 9.13 24.25 -1.95
C GLN A 284 8.45 24.15 -0.57
N ALA A 285 8.65 23.04 0.16
CA ALA A 285 8.06 22.87 1.48
C ALA A 285 8.66 23.84 2.50
N GLU A 286 9.97 24.09 2.44
CA GLU A 286 10.64 25.09 3.28
C GLU A 286 10.07 26.49 3.03
N VAL A 287 9.98 26.93 1.78
CA VAL A 287 9.45 28.26 1.41
C VAL A 287 7.98 28.42 1.83
N LEU A 288 7.15 27.38 1.68
CA LEU A 288 5.73 27.43 2.03
C LEU A 288 5.48 27.43 3.55
N LEU A 289 6.37 26.80 4.32
CA LEU A 289 6.22 26.69 5.78
C LEU A 289 6.97 27.78 6.54
N ASP A 290 7.98 28.41 5.96
CA ASP A 290 8.75 29.52 6.54
C ASP A 290 7.87 30.60 7.23
N PRO A 291 6.78 31.11 6.62
CA PRO A 291 5.95 32.14 7.26
C PRO A 291 5.16 31.65 8.48
N PHE A 292 4.98 30.34 8.65
CA PHE A 292 4.22 29.74 9.75
C PHE A 292 5.13 29.15 10.85
N CYS A 293 6.38 28.85 10.50
CA CYS A 293 7.40 28.49 11.45
C CYS A 293 7.76 29.73 12.26
N LEU A 294 7.13 29.91 13.43
CA LEU A 294 7.63 30.85 14.43
C LEU A 294 9.10 30.51 14.65
N SER A 295 9.99 31.39 14.20
CA SER A 295 11.42 31.26 14.47
C SER A 295 11.53 30.96 15.96
N PRO A 296 12.23 29.89 16.38
CA PRO A 296 12.28 29.52 17.77
C PRO A 296 12.77 30.75 18.53
N SER A 297 11.85 31.38 19.27
CA SER A 297 12.19 32.51 20.12
C SER A 297 13.33 32.00 20.99
N PRO A 298 14.50 32.67 21.01
CA PRO A 298 15.61 32.20 21.83
C PRO A 298 15.06 31.97 23.22
N SER A 299 15.05 30.71 23.66
CA SER A 299 14.48 30.36 24.95
C SER A 299 15.22 31.18 25.98
N ILE A 300 14.52 31.94 26.81
CA ILE A 300 15.12 32.76 27.87
C ILE A 300 15.90 31.85 28.88
N LEU A 301 15.66 30.54 28.82
CA LEU A 301 16.35 29.51 29.61
C LEU A 301 17.52 28.83 28.88
N ASP A 302 17.78 29.15 27.61
CA ASP A 302 18.97 28.64 26.91
C ASP A 302 20.20 29.41 27.41
N ASN A 303 20.86 28.75 28.35
CA ASN A 303 22.06 29.18 29.04
C ASN A 303 23.16 29.59 28.03
N PRO A 304 23.75 30.80 28.09
CA PRO A 304 24.67 31.34 27.07
C PRO A 304 26.07 30.68 27.01
N SER A 305 26.26 29.46 27.55
CA SER A 305 27.58 28.87 27.78
C SER A 305 28.03 27.78 26.80
N SER A 306 27.34 27.55 25.68
CA SER A 306 27.82 26.60 24.65
C SER A 306 28.05 27.27 23.29
N PRO A 307 29.32 27.43 22.85
CA PRO A 307 29.63 27.90 21.50
C PRO A 307 29.54 26.72 20.53
N ILE A 308 28.34 26.20 20.29
CA ILE A 308 28.07 25.31 19.16
C ILE A 308 26.75 25.77 18.55
N ARG A 309 26.83 26.81 17.71
CA ARG A 309 25.75 27.13 16.76
C ARG A 309 25.76 26.05 15.68
N LYS A 310 24.98 24.99 15.89
CA LYS A 310 24.44 24.15 14.82
C LYS A 310 22.93 24.27 14.87
N SER A 311 22.35 24.72 13.77
CA SER A 311 20.90 24.89 13.61
C SER A 311 20.19 23.56 13.86
N ALA A 312 19.54 23.46 15.01
CA ALA A 312 18.66 22.36 15.37
C ALA A 312 17.21 22.84 15.20
N SER A 313 16.60 22.57 14.04
CA SER A 313 15.15 22.73 13.85
C SER A 313 14.42 21.39 13.65
N ALA A 314 14.93 20.31 14.26
CA ALA A 314 14.29 18.99 14.26
C ALA A 314 14.46 18.20 15.58
N MET A 315 14.74 18.87 16.71
CA MET A 315 15.17 18.21 17.96
C MET A 315 14.32 18.50 19.21
N ASN A 316 13.00 18.68 19.08
CA ASN A 316 12.10 18.70 20.25
C ASN A 316 11.27 17.41 20.43
N LEU A 317 11.52 16.36 19.63
CA LEU A 317 11.03 15.00 19.89
C LEU A 317 12.14 14.04 20.36
N LEU A 318 13.35 14.56 20.66
CA LEU A 318 14.56 13.77 20.91
C LEU A 318 15.18 14.00 22.30
N GLY A 319 14.38 14.40 23.30
CA GLY A 319 14.82 14.63 24.67
C GLY A 319 14.85 13.39 25.58
N GLN A 320 14.34 12.24 25.13
CA GLN A 320 14.19 11.03 25.97
C GLN A 320 15.19 9.90 25.69
N LEU A 321 16.10 10.03 24.71
CA LEU A 321 16.97 8.93 24.26
C LEU A 321 18.48 9.15 24.47
N SER A 322 18.90 10.06 25.34
CA SER A 322 20.32 10.32 25.63
C SER A 322 20.95 9.40 26.69
N LEU A 323 20.23 8.39 27.21
CA LEU A 323 20.72 7.48 28.26
C LEU A 323 21.35 6.17 27.77
N ALA A 324 21.39 5.89 26.46
CA ALA A 324 21.85 4.60 25.94
C ALA A 324 23.27 4.59 25.32
N LYS A 325 24.13 5.59 25.61
CA LYS A 325 25.43 5.75 24.93
C LYS A 325 26.68 5.36 25.71
N ASN A 326 26.56 4.72 26.88
CA ASN A 326 27.72 4.35 27.71
C ASN A 326 28.08 2.85 27.75
N VAL A 327 27.57 2.00 26.84
CA VAL A 327 27.77 0.54 26.96
C VAL A 327 28.66 -0.13 25.91
N LEU A 328 29.09 0.52 24.82
CA LEU A 328 30.06 -0.13 23.92
C LEU A 328 31.22 0.79 23.55
N GLY A 329 32.35 0.56 24.21
CA GLY A 329 33.65 1.07 23.81
C GLY A 329 34.25 0.27 22.65
N GLY A 330 35.14 0.92 21.89
CA GLY A 330 36.07 0.24 21.00
C GLY A 330 36.41 0.98 19.72
N THR A 331 37.63 1.53 19.67
CA THR A 331 38.40 1.94 18.47
C THR A 331 38.05 3.29 17.83
N ALA A 332 38.55 4.36 18.45
CA ALA A 332 38.67 5.68 17.84
C ALA A 332 40.12 5.87 17.32
N ALA A 333 40.30 5.82 16.01
CA ALA A 333 41.41 6.48 15.32
C ALA A 333 41.02 6.73 13.85
N GLY A 334 40.75 7.99 13.51
CA GLY A 334 40.83 8.45 12.11
C GLY A 334 39.55 8.93 11.40
N MET A 335 38.40 9.07 12.07
CA MET A 335 37.23 9.67 11.42
C MET A 335 37.23 11.19 11.58
N ARG A 336 37.51 11.89 10.48
CA ARG A 336 37.09 13.29 10.28
C ARG A 336 35.61 13.40 10.68
N PRO A 337 35.20 14.48 11.36
CA PRO A 337 33.79 14.66 11.72
C PRO A 337 32.96 14.56 10.44
N PRO A 338 31.93 13.68 10.39
CA PRO A 338 31.04 13.61 9.24
C PRO A 338 30.47 15.01 9.00
N SER A 339 30.50 15.47 7.75
CA SER A 339 29.89 16.74 7.35
C SER A 339 28.43 16.77 7.81
N ASP A 340 27.95 17.94 8.23
CA ASP A 340 26.59 18.11 8.76
C ASP A 340 25.51 17.60 7.79
N GLU A 341 25.80 17.62 6.50
CA GLU A 341 24.96 17.06 5.43
C GLU A 341 24.85 15.53 5.48
N SER A 342 25.96 14.82 5.75
CA SER A 342 25.94 13.35 5.92
C SER A 342 25.26 12.89 7.21
N LEU A 343 25.24 13.76 8.23
CA LEU A 343 24.46 13.53 9.45
C LEU A 343 22.97 13.78 9.20
N LEU A 344 22.61 14.80 8.43
CA LEU A 344 21.24 15.04 7.99
C LEU A 344 20.70 13.90 7.11
N GLN A 345 21.50 13.41 6.15
CA GLN A 345 21.14 12.27 5.31
C GLN A 345 20.95 10.99 6.14
N LYS A 346 21.87 10.70 7.07
CA LYS A 346 21.71 9.55 7.98
C LYS A 346 20.51 9.67 8.91
N ASN A 347 20.11 10.89 9.28
CA ASN A 347 18.93 11.10 10.12
C ASN A 347 17.63 11.05 9.30
N LEU A 348 17.65 11.49 8.04
CA LEU A 348 16.53 11.37 7.10
C LEU A 348 16.31 9.92 6.65
N ASP A 349 17.39 9.17 6.42
CA ASP A 349 17.32 7.74 6.11
C ASP A 349 16.73 6.96 7.31
N LYS A 350 17.09 7.34 8.55
CA LYS A 350 16.49 6.78 9.77
C LYS A 350 15.02 7.12 9.99
N LEU A 351 14.56 8.27 9.50
CA LEU A 351 13.14 8.63 9.49
C LEU A 351 12.35 7.88 8.40
N SER A 352 13.06 7.29 7.44
CA SER A 352 12.51 6.53 6.32
C SER A 352 12.74 5.02 6.46
N ASP A 353 13.32 4.59 7.59
CA ASP A 353 13.61 3.20 7.87
C ASP A 353 12.31 2.46 8.20
N PRO A 354 12.04 1.30 7.58
CA PRO A 354 10.81 0.54 7.79
C PRO A 354 10.62 0.10 9.25
N GLU A 355 11.72 -0.07 10.00
CA GLU A 355 11.68 -0.40 11.43
C GLU A 355 11.11 0.76 12.26
N HIS A 356 11.39 2.02 11.89
CA HIS A 356 10.84 3.19 12.58
C HIS A 356 9.32 3.31 12.33
N ASP A 357 8.87 3.02 11.12
CA ASP A 357 7.44 2.95 10.80
C ASP A 357 6.72 1.82 11.56
N GLU A 358 7.37 0.66 11.71
CA GLU A 358 6.84 -0.43 12.54
C GLU A 358 6.76 -0.03 14.02
N GLU A 359 7.76 0.68 14.53
CA GLU A 359 7.77 1.18 15.91
C GLU A 359 6.66 2.23 16.13
N MET A 360 6.47 3.16 15.19
CA MET A 360 5.38 4.14 15.25
C MET A 360 4.00 3.46 15.18
N ARG A 361 3.85 2.39 14.38
CA ARG A 361 2.62 1.57 14.39
C ARG A 361 2.41 0.86 15.71
N ARG A 362 3.48 0.34 16.35
CA ARG A 362 3.37 -0.27 17.68
C ARG A 362 2.95 0.75 18.74
N ILE A 363 3.53 1.95 18.73
CA ILE A 363 3.17 3.03 19.66
C ILE A 363 1.71 3.44 19.46
N GLN A 364 1.26 3.61 18.21
CA GLN A 364 -0.15 3.91 17.91
C GLN A 364 -1.08 2.79 18.36
N ALA A 365 -0.73 1.52 18.08
CA ALA A 365 -1.52 0.38 18.54
C ALA A 365 -1.60 0.34 20.08
N GLN A 366 -0.49 0.59 20.78
CA GLN A 366 -0.46 0.65 22.24
C GLN A 366 -1.29 1.82 22.79
N ALA A 367 -1.21 3.00 22.18
CA ALA A 367 -2.02 4.15 22.57
C ALA A 367 -3.52 3.89 22.35
N THR A 368 -3.90 3.26 21.23
CA THR A 368 -5.30 2.90 20.96
C THR A 368 -5.82 1.83 21.92
N LEU A 369 -4.99 0.84 22.29
CA LEU A 369 -5.35 -0.15 23.31
C LEU A 369 -5.50 0.50 24.69
N GLN A 370 -4.59 1.41 25.05
CA GLN A 370 -4.68 2.14 26.30
C GLN A 370 -5.92 3.03 26.36
N ASP A 371 -6.27 3.68 25.23
CA ASP A 371 -7.49 4.49 25.10
C ASP A 371 -8.76 3.62 25.21
N LEU A 372 -8.77 2.45 24.56
CA LEU A 372 -9.87 1.48 24.70
C LEU A 372 -9.99 0.96 26.14
N VAL A 373 -8.90 0.67 26.83
CA VAL A 373 -8.95 0.22 28.23
C VAL A 373 -9.46 1.33 29.16
N LEU A 374 -9.10 2.58 28.90
CA LEU A 374 -9.48 3.71 29.76
C LEU A 374 -10.90 4.22 29.48
N ASN A 375 -11.36 4.18 28.23
CA ASN A 375 -12.61 4.81 27.80
C ASN A 375 -13.73 3.82 27.42
N ASP A 376 -13.46 2.50 27.32
CA ASP A 376 -14.51 1.50 27.10
C ASP A 376 -15.19 1.09 28.42
N PRO A 377 -16.47 1.44 28.63
CA PRO A 377 -17.22 1.15 29.86
C PRO A 377 -17.47 -0.35 30.09
N VAL A 378 -17.30 -1.19 29.08
CA VAL A 378 -17.43 -2.65 29.21
C VAL A 378 -16.15 -3.28 29.78
N ILE A 379 -14.99 -2.70 29.47
CA ILE A 379 -13.68 -3.20 29.91
C ILE A 379 -13.34 -2.64 31.31
N SER A 380 -13.70 -1.39 31.60
CA SER A 380 -13.44 -0.77 32.91
C SER A 380 -14.18 -1.43 34.08
N GLY A 381 -15.18 -2.27 33.79
CA GLY A 381 -15.99 -2.98 34.78
C GLY A 381 -15.36 -4.29 35.30
N TYR A 382 -14.32 -4.81 34.67
CA TYR A 382 -13.66 -6.04 35.12
C TYR A 382 -12.44 -5.70 35.98
N GLY A 383 -12.54 -5.99 37.29
CA GLY A 383 -11.40 -5.88 38.19
C GLY A 383 -10.40 -7.01 37.93
N ALA A 384 -9.11 -6.79 38.20
CA ALA A 384 -8.08 -7.83 38.07
C ALA A 384 -8.35 -9.10 38.90
N ALA A 385 -9.26 -9.03 39.88
CA ALA A 385 -9.72 -10.14 40.69
C ALA A 385 -10.73 -11.08 39.98
N ASP A 386 -11.41 -10.61 38.92
CA ASP A 386 -12.43 -11.39 38.21
C ASP A 386 -11.85 -12.31 37.11
N ALA A 387 -10.52 -12.32 36.95
CA ALA A 387 -9.80 -13.05 35.90
C ALA A 387 -9.14 -14.36 36.37
N THR A 388 -9.33 -14.78 37.63
CA THR A 388 -8.64 -15.94 38.24
C THR A 388 -9.52 -17.15 38.58
N ASP A 389 -10.72 -17.26 38.02
CA ASP A 389 -11.52 -18.51 37.97
C ASP A 389 -11.60 -19.04 36.53
#